data_AF-A0AAV2I5P7-F1
#
_entry.id   AF-A0AAV2I5P7-F1
#
_cell.length_a   1.000
_cell.length_b   1.000
_cell.length_c   1.000
_cell.angle_alpha   90.00
_cell.angle_beta   90.00
_cell.angle_gamma   90.00
#
_symmetry.space_group_name_H-M   'P 1'
#
loop_
_entity.id
_entity.type
_entity.pdbx_description
1 polymer ?
#
loop_
_entity_poly.entity_id
_entity_poly.type
_entity_poly.pdbx_seq_one_letter_code
_entity_poly.pdbx_strand_id
1 'polypeptide(L)'
;IEIESVLLKATFSACTGTIQYLLQKSDGILHKASIQMMTYGTGSWINPFKDKSGAYIFMPDGHAEDLESLYPSIIVFKGPIMSSVTSELPGVQHSTTLYHTAGPIGAGVHIDNLVDLTNSSWANKELVMRIETDVSSRDTSLCVDLNGYQMHRKKWRSKFLIQGNFHPVTSMAFMEDDKKNRMSLLTAQPHGVASLRPGRQI
;
A
#
# COMPACT_ATOMS: atom_id res chain seq x y z
N ILE A 1 9.20 -15.65 5.69
CA ILE A 1 9.77 -15.05 6.94
C ILE A 1 8.61 -14.72 7.87
N GLU A 2 8.83 -14.72 9.20
CA GLU A 2 7.76 -14.43 10.18
C GLU A 2 8.27 -13.63 11.38
N ILE A 3 7.50 -12.61 11.77
CA ILE A 3 7.63 -11.87 13.02
C ILE A 3 6.27 -11.77 13.73
N GLU A 4 6.30 -11.61 15.04
CA GLU A 4 5.09 -11.51 15.87
C GLU A 4 5.24 -10.46 16.96
N SER A 5 4.10 -9.95 17.44
CA SER A 5 3.98 -9.09 18.62
C SER A 5 2.97 -9.67 19.60
N VAL A 6 2.59 -8.88 20.60
CA VAL A 6 1.55 -9.25 21.57
C VAL A 6 0.19 -9.45 20.87
N LEU A 7 -0.13 -8.65 19.86
CA LEU A 7 -1.46 -8.61 19.24
C LEU A 7 -1.50 -9.22 17.83
N LEU A 8 -0.37 -9.24 17.13
CA LEU A 8 -0.31 -9.58 15.71
C LEU A 8 0.76 -10.63 15.42
N LYS A 9 0.60 -11.35 14.33
CA LYS A 9 1.64 -12.18 13.70
C LYS A 9 1.61 -11.93 12.20
N ALA A 10 2.74 -11.55 11.62
CA ALA A 10 2.85 -11.19 10.21
C ALA A 10 3.77 -12.17 9.49
N THR A 11 3.37 -12.57 8.28
CA THR A 11 4.16 -13.41 7.39
C THR A 11 4.63 -12.60 6.19
N PHE A 12 5.83 -12.93 5.71
CA PHE A 12 6.55 -12.16 4.70
C PHE A 12 7.06 -13.07 3.60
N SER A 13 7.01 -12.56 2.37
CA SER A 13 7.60 -13.18 1.19
C SER A 13 9.10 -13.36 1.39
N ALA A 14 9.62 -14.56 1.12
CA ALA A 14 11.05 -14.81 1.13
C ALA A 14 11.77 -14.18 -0.09
N CYS A 15 11.02 -13.83 -1.14
CA CYS A 15 11.55 -13.26 -2.37
C CYS A 15 11.63 -11.74 -2.33
N THR A 16 10.77 -11.07 -1.55
CA THR A 16 10.68 -9.60 -1.53
C THR A 16 10.82 -9.01 -0.12
N GLY A 17 10.64 -9.83 0.92
CA GLY A 17 10.60 -9.37 2.31
C GLY A 17 9.43 -8.44 2.64
N THR A 18 8.41 -8.37 1.77
CA THR A 18 7.15 -7.65 2.01
C THR A 18 6.11 -8.55 2.68
N ILE A 19 5.17 -7.95 3.42
CA ILE A 19 4.08 -8.68 4.08
C ILE A 19 3.22 -9.42 3.06
N GLN A 20 2.73 -10.60 3.43
CA GLN A 20 1.74 -11.38 2.68
C GLN A 20 0.43 -11.55 3.47
N TYR A 21 0.53 -11.91 4.76
CA TYR A 21 -0.63 -12.14 5.63
C TYR A 21 -0.42 -11.58 7.02
N LEU A 22 -1.53 -11.23 7.67
CA LEU A 22 -1.60 -10.74 9.03
C LEU A 22 -2.59 -11.58 9.83
N LEU A 23 -2.12 -12.21 10.90
CA LEU A 23 -2.94 -12.91 11.88
C LEU A 23 -3.21 -11.97 13.06
N GLN A 24 -4.48 -11.73 13.33
CA GLN A 24 -4.90 -11.05 14.55
C GLN A 24 -5.04 -12.06 15.68
N LYS A 25 -4.30 -11.88 16.77
CA LYS A 25 -4.25 -12.87 17.86
C LYS A 25 -5.51 -12.91 18.72
N SER A 26 -6.31 -11.83 18.73
CA SER A 26 -7.52 -11.74 19.54
C SER A 26 -8.63 -12.68 19.09
N ASP A 27 -8.77 -12.90 17.79
CA ASP A 27 -9.80 -13.74 17.17
C ASP A 27 -9.22 -14.92 16.37
N GLY A 28 -7.90 -14.93 16.16
CA GLY A 28 -7.21 -15.96 15.38
C GLY A 28 -7.49 -15.86 13.87
N ILE A 29 -8.04 -14.74 13.39
CA ILE A 29 -8.38 -14.56 11.99
C ILE A 29 -7.12 -14.15 11.21
N LEU A 30 -6.87 -14.87 10.13
CA LEU A 30 -5.80 -14.60 9.18
C LEU A 30 -6.36 -13.80 8.00
N HIS A 31 -5.86 -12.58 7.83
CA HIS A 31 -6.19 -11.71 6.71
C HIS A 31 -5.07 -11.67 5.70
N LYS A 32 -5.42 -11.57 4.40
CA LYS A 32 -4.46 -11.23 3.36
C LYS A 32 -4.17 -9.73 3.47
N ALA A 33 -2.89 -9.37 3.49
CA ALA A 33 -2.42 -7.98 3.56
C ALA A 33 -1.12 -7.83 2.74
N SER A 34 -1.18 -8.30 1.50
CA SER A 34 0.01 -8.46 0.66
C SER A 34 0.49 -7.13 0.14
N ILE A 35 1.71 -6.73 0.50
CA ILE A 35 2.32 -5.48 0.03
C ILE A 35 3.12 -5.74 -1.24
N GLN A 36 2.89 -4.90 -2.25
CA GLN A 36 3.58 -4.91 -3.53
C GLN A 36 4.07 -3.50 -3.85
N MET A 37 5.33 -3.40 -4.29
CA MET A 37 5.86 -2.16 -4.85
C MET A 37 5.80 -2.23 -6.37
N MET A 38 5.25 -1.20 -6.98
CA MET A 38 4.96 -1.18 -8.41
C MET A 38 5.25 0.20 -8.99
N THR A 39 5.27 0.31 -10.31
CA THR A 39 5.43 1.58 -11.00
C THR A 39 4.41 1.78 -12.09
N TYR A 40 3.95 3.02 -12.25
CA TYR A 40 3.34 3.50 -13.48
C TYR A 40 4.40 4.16 -14.35
N GLY A 41 4.37 3.92 -15.66
CA GLY A 41 5.08 4.77 -16.63
C GLY A 41 4.31 6.05 -16.90
N THR A 42 5.00 7.09 -17.36
CA THR A 42 4.36 8.36 -17.74
C THR A 42 4.22 8.44 -19.26
N GLY A 43 3.00 8.64 -19.75
CA GLY A 43 2.75 8.82 -21.17
C GLY A 43 1.33 8.40 -21.56
N SER A 44 0.93 8.73 -22.78
CA SER A 44 -0.36 8.27 -23.30
C SER A 44 -0.18 7.72 -24.71
N TRP A 45 -0.44 6.41 -24.86
CA TRP A 45 -0.56 5.76 -26.17
C TRP A 45 -1.88 6.12 -26.88
N ILE A 46 -2.82 6.76 -26.17
CA ILE A 46 -4.20 7.00 -26.60
C ILE A 46 -4.46 8.50 -26.86
N ASN A 47 -3.59 9.38 -26.36
CA ASN A 47 -3.74 10.82 -26.53
C ASN A 47 -3.05 11.31 -27.83
N PRO A 48 -3.78 11.89 -28.80
CA PRO A 48 -3.18 12.47 -30.01
C PRO A 48 -2.20 13.62 -29.72
N PHE A 49 -2.28 14.24 -28.55
CA PHE A 49 -1.41 15.36 -28.13
C PHE A 49 -0.09 14.91 -27.48
N LYS A 50 0.11 13.60 -27.24
CA LYS A 50 1.30 13.04 -26.56
C LYS A 50 1.59 13.68 -25.20
N ASP A 51 0.55 14.11 -24.48
CA ASP A 51 0.71 14.64 -23.13
C ASP A 51 1.36 13.60 -22.21
N LYS A 52 2.17 14.07 -21.27
CA LYS A 52 2.87 13.26 -20.29
C LYS A 52 2.42 13.64 -18.88
N SER A 53 2.64 12.75 -17.91
CA SER A 53 2.54 13.13 -16.50
C SER A 53 3.46 14.33 -16.20
N GLY A 54 3.11 15.08 -15.16
CA GLY A 54 3.91 16.17 -14.65
C GLY A 54 3.55 16.49 -13.21
N ALA A 55 3.95 17.67 -12.74
CA ALA A 55 3.75 18.07 -11.34
C ALA A 55 2.28 18.08 -10.88
N TYR A 56 1.32 18.23 -11.81
CA TYR A 56 -0.11 18.33 -11.51
C TYR A 56 -0.96 17.20 -12.09
N ILE A 57 -0.49 16.59 -13.18
CA ILE A 57 -1.28 15.67 -13.99
C ILE A 57 -0.65 14.29 -13.84
N PHE A 58 -1.45 13.35 -13.33
CA PHE A 58 -1.14 11.93 -13.39
C PHE A 58 -1.72 11.35 -14.68
N MET A 59 -0.86 10.94 -15.61
CA MET A 59 -1.24 10.36 -16.90
C MET A 59 -0.44 9.07 -17.14
N PRO A 60 -0.87 7.95 -16.52
CA PRO A 60 -0.18 6.69 -16.66
C PRO A 60 -0.35 6.13 -18.08
N ASP A 61 0.69 5.49 -18.59
CA ASP A 61 0.69 4.84 -19.90
C ASP A 61 0.05 3.45 -19.91
N GLY A 62 -0.35 2.95 -18.74
CA GLY A 62 -1.01 1.66 -18.58
C GLY A 62 -1.35 1.33 -17.14
N HIS A 63 -1.57 0.05 -16.87
CA HIS A 63 -1.66 -0.45 -15.51
C HIS A 63 -0.28 -0.47 -14.85
N ALA A 64 -0.23 -0.34 -13.52
CA ALA A 64 1.03 -0.45 -12.80
C ALA A 64 1.66 -1.83 -13.01
N GLU A 65 2.97 -1.83 -13.18
CA GLU A 65 3.81 -3.01 -13.35
C GLU A 65 4.59 -3.28 -12.06
N ASP A 66 4.76 -4.56 -11.72
CA ASP A 66 5.53 -4.96 -10.54
C ASP A 66 7.00 -4.51 -10.67
N LEU A 67 7.59 -4.04 -9.57
CA LEU A 67 9.03 -3.82 -9.54
C LEU A 67 9.75 -5.17 -9.51
N GLU A 68 10.40 -5.51 -10.62
CA GLU A 68 11.29 -6.66 -10.67
C GLU A 68 12.47 -6.46 -9.70
N SER A 69 12.46 -7.25 -8.63
CA SER A 69 13.54 -7.29 -7.65
C SER A 69 14.22 -8.65 -7.72
N LEU A 70 15.49 -8.67 -8.15
CA LEU A 70 16.32 -9.87 -8.14
C LEU A 70 16.91 -10.07 -6.74
N TYR A 71 16.17 -10.78 -5.88
CA TYR A 71 16.62 -11.18 -4.53
C TYR A 71 17.14 -10.00 -3.68
N PRO A 72 16.24 -9.13 -3.18
CA PRO A 72 16.63 -8.00 -2.35
C PRO A 72 17.29 -8.49 -1.05
N SER A 73 18.17 -7.67 -0.48
CA SER A 73 18.67 -7.92 0.87
C SER A 73 17.53 -7.76 1.87
N ILE A 74 17.30 -8.79 2.68
CA ILE A 74 16.25 -8.80 3.71
C ILE A 74 16.89 -8.94 5.08
N ILE A 75 16.66 -7.96 5.95
CA ILE A 75 17.14 -7.93 7.32
C ILE A 75 15.95 -8.19 8.25
N VAL A 76 16.08 -9.18 9.11
CA VAL A 76 15.06 -9.51 10.12
C VAL A 76 15.63 -9.20 11.49
N PHE A 77 14.99 -8.28 12.20
CA PHE A 77 15.33 -7.92 13.58
C PHE A 77 14.26 -8.45 14.53
N LYS A 78 14.68 -9.13 15.59
CA LYS A 78 13.79 -9.61 16.66
C LYS A 78 14.36 -9.17 18.01
N GLY A 79 13.65 -8.27 18.67
CA GLY A 79 14.02 -7.77 19.99
C GLY A 79 12.87 -7.89 20.99
N PRO A 80 13.11 -7.62 22.28
CA PRO A 80 12.06 -7.67 23.30
C PRO A 80 11.00 -6.58 23.13
N ILE A 81 11.36 -5.44 22.53
CA ILE A 81 10.49 -4.26 22.38
C ILE A 81 9.76 -4.26 21.03
N MET A 82 10.40 -4.74 19.98
CA MET A 82 9.85 -4.78 18.64
C MET A 82 10.52 -5.86 17.80
N SER A 83 9.83 -6.27 16.74
CA SER A 83 10.40 -7.05 15.65
C SER A 83 10.16 -6.31 14.33
N SER A 84 11.13 -6.35 13.42
CA SER A 84 11.01 -5.71 12.12
C SER A 84 11.60 -6.55 10.98
N VAL A 85 11.09 -6.30 9.78
CA VAL A 85 11.63 -6.82 8.52
C VAL A 85 11.89 -5.64 7.61
N THR A 86 13.14 -5.48 7.19
CA THR A 86 13.59 -4.42 6.27
C THR A 86 14.11 -5.05 5.00
N SER A 87 13.67 -4.53 3.86
CA SER A 87 14.01 -5.05 2.53
C SER A 87 14.50 -3.92 1.63
N GLU A 88 15.65 -4.12 1.01
CA GLU A 88 16.22 -3.20 0.03
C GLU A 88 15.65 -3.50 -1.36
N LEU A 89 14.52 -2.84 -1.71
CA LEU A 89 13.87 -2.99 -3.01
C LEU A 89 14.34 -1.88 -3.97
N PRO A 90 14.17 -2.07 -5.30
CA PRO A 90 14.50 -1.03 -6.26
C PRO A 90 13.79 0.30 -5.93
N GLY A 91 14.58 1.34 -5.63
CA GLY A 91 14.09 2.71 -5.39
C GLY A 91 13.41 2.92 -4.03
N VAL A 92 13.31 1.88 -3.20
CA VAL A 92 12.69 1.97 -1.88
C VAL A 92 13.28 0.95 -0.91
N GLN A 93 13.80 1.44 0.21
CA GLN A 93 14.02 0.61 1.39
C GLN A 93 12.69 0.51 2.15
N HIS A 94 12.09 -0.68 2.13
CA HIS A 94 10.80 -0.96 2.75
C HIS A 94 11.01 -1.63 4.10
N SER A 95 10.48 -1.03 5.17
CA SER A 95 10.52 -1.58 6.52
C SER A 95 9.13 -1.80 7.07
N THR A 96 8.94 -2.94 7.71
CA THR A 96 7.73 -3.27 8.48
C THR A 96 8.12 -3.54 9.92
N THR A 97 7.44 -2.91 10.88
CA THR A 97 7.70 -3.06 12.31
C THR A 97 6.44 -3.45 13.07
N LEU A 98 6.58 -4.42 13.98
CA LEU A 98 5.57 -4.76 14.98
C LEU A 98 6.11 -4.46 16.38
N TYR A 99 5.42 -3.60 17.12
CA TYR A 99 5.77 -3.27 18.50
C TYR A 99 5.17 -4.29 19.48
N HIS A 100 5.98 -4.74 20.44
CA HIS A 100 5.59 -5.73 21.44
C HIS A 100 4.85 -5.09 22.62
N THR A 101 3.72 -4.43 22.31
CA THR A 101 2.86 -3.78 23.30
C THR A 101 1.38 -4.10 23.01
N ALA A 102 0.55 -4.09 24.05
CA ALA A 102 -0.89 -4.28 23.92
C ALA A 102 -1.65 -2.96 23.63
N GLY A 103 -0.94 -1.82 23.57
CA GLY A 103 -1.54 -0.51 23.28
C GLY A 103 -1.84 -0.27 21.80
N PRO A 104 -2.40 0.90 21.44
CA PRO A 104 -2.76 1.24 20.06
C PRO A 104 -1.61 1.10 19.06
N ILE A 105 -0.38 1.41 19.48
CA ILE A 105 0.83 1.28 18.67
C ILE A 105 1.08 -0.20 18.30
N GLY A 106 0.81 -1.15 19.18
CA GLY A 106 1.01 -2.57 18.91
C GLY A 106 -0.15 -3.23 18.15
N ALA A 107 -1.28 -2.53 18.01
CA ALA A 107 -2.46 -3.02 17.30
C ALA A 107 -2.36 -2.85 15.77
N GLY A 108 -1.33 -2.16 15.28
CA GLY A 108 -1.09 -1.91 13.87
C GLY A 108 0.26 -2.42 13.39
N VAL A 109 0.36 -2.59 12.09
CA VAL A 109 1.60 -2.78 11.37
C VAL A 109 2.17 -1.39 11.03
N HIS A 110 3.41 -1.11 11.41
CA HIS A 110 4.08 0.14 11.06
C HIS A 110 4.91 -0.07 9.81
N ILE A 111 4.75 0.83 8.84
CA ILE A 111 5.43 0.75 7.53
C ILE A 111 6.22 2.03 7.34
N ASP A 112 7.51 1.88 7.10
CA ASP A 112 8.41 2.97 6.72
C ASP A 112 8.97 2.68 5.32
N ASN A 113 8.78 3.61 4.40
CA ASN A 113 9.32 3.55 3.05
C ASN A 113 10.31 4.70 2.86
N LEU A 114 11.61 4.38 2.86
CA LEU A 114 12.64 5.34 2.49
C LEU A 114 12.83 5.25 0.97
N VAL A 115 12.27 6.23 0.26
CA VAL A 115 12.20 6.26 -1.21
C VAL A 115 13.31 7.15 -1.77
N ASP A 116 14.10 6.61 -2.70
CA ASP A 116 15.12 7.35 -3.46
C ASP A 116 14.96 7.06 -4.95
N LEU A 117 14.42 8.06 -5.66
CA LEU A 117 14.19 8.04 -7.11
C LEU A 117 15.10 9.04 -7.84
N THR A 118 16.22 9.45 -7.23
CA THR A 118 17.11 10.47 -7.81
C THR A 118 17.88 9.96 -9.04
N ASN A 119 18.04 8.65 -9.16
CA ASN A 119 18.70 8.02 -10.31
C ASN A 119 17.84 8.19 -11.59
N SER A 120 18.50 8.48 -12.72
CA SER A 120 17.84 8.62 -14.03
C SER A 120 17.07 7.38 -14.51
N SER A 121 17.34 6.18 -13.96
CA SER A 121 16.55 4.97 -14.23
C SER A 121 15.08 5.06 -13.77
N TRP A 122 14.77 6.03 -12.89
CA TRP A 122 13.44 6.36 -12.40
C TRP A 122 12.76 7.49 -13.17
N ALA A 123 13.42 8.04 -14.20
CA ALA A 123 12.79 9.05 -15.05
C ALA A 123 11.49 8.50 -15.65
N ASN A 124 10.44 9.33 -15.65
CA ASN A 124 9.13 8.98 -16.22
C ASN A 124 8.48 7.76 -15.54
N LYS A 125 8.73 7.55 -14.25
CA LYS A 125 8.08 6.52 -13.43
C LYS A 125 7.48 7.11 -12.17
N GLU A 126 6.33 6.59 -11.78
CA GLU A 126 5.65 6.92 -10.54
C GLU A 126 5.57 5.66 -9.66
N LEU A 127 6.27 5.67 -8.53
CA LEU A 127 6.30 4.55 -7.57
C LEU A 127 4.96 4.49 -6.80
N VAL A 128 4.39 3.30 -6.70
CA VAL A 128 3.17 3.05 -5.93
C VAL A 128 3.35 1.83 -5.04
N MET A 129 2.88 1.95 -3.80
CA MET A 129 2.70 0.81 -2.90
C MET A 129 1.25 0.36 -3.01
N ARG A 130 1.03 -0.90 -3.36
CA ARG A 130 -0.28 -1.55 -3.37
C ARG A 130 -0.39 -2.50 -2.19
N ILE A 131 -1.53 -2.47 -1.51
CA ILE A 131 -1.86 -3.48 -0.50
C ILE A 131 -3.05 -4.29 -1.00
N GLU A 132 -2.84 -5.58 -1.27
CA GLU A 132 -3.91 -6.52 -1.62
C GLU A 132 -4.46 -7.23 -0.39
N THR A 133 -5.79 -7.22 -0.25
CA THR A 133 -6.48 -7.81 0.90
C THR A 133 -7.68 -8.67 0.50
N ASP A 134 -8.10 -9.53 1.41
CA ASP A 134 -9.34 -10.29 1.35
C ASP A 134 -10.54 -9.50 1.89
N VAL A 135 -10.32 -8.35 2.52
CA VAL A 135 -11.37 -7.40 2.91
C VAL A 135 -11.91 -6.72 1.67
N SER A 136 -13.11 -7.14 1.24
CA SER A 136 -13.71 -6.69 -0.01
C SER A 136 -14.91 -5.79 0.23
N SER A 137 -14.85 -4.53 -0.23
CA SER A 137 -16.03 -3.66 -0.20
C SER A 137 -17.03 -4.05 -1.30
N ARG A 138 -18.30 -4.24 -0.93
CA ARG A 138 -19.36 -4.74 -1.84
C ARG A 138 -19.52 -3.91 -3.11
N ASP A 139 -19.37 -2.59 -2.99
CA ASP A 139 -19.52 -1.64 -4.09
C ASP A 139 -18.18 -1.17 -4.66
N THR A 140 -17.07 -1.83 -4.32
CA THR A 140 -15.71 -1.45 -4.73
C THR A 140 -15.33 -0.04 -4.28
N SER A 141 -15.91 0.40 -3.15
CA SER A 141 -15.63 1.71 -2.59
C SER A 141 -14.42 1.72 -1.65
N LEU A 142 -13.74 2.85 -1.65
CA LEU A 142 -12.69 3.25 -0.72
C LEU A 142 -13.19 4.47 0.04
N CYS A 143 -13.04 4.49 1.36
CA CYS A 143 -13.28 5.70 2.15
C CYS A 143 -11.96 6.44 2.31
N VAL A 144 -11.92 7.71 1.93
CA VAL A 144 -10.73 8.58 2.09
C VAL A 144 -11.10 9.79 2.94
N ASP A 145 -10.15 10.30 3.69
CA ASP A 145 -10.35 11.50 4.49
C ASP A 145 -10.41 12.77 3.61
N LEU A 146 -11.09 13.80 4.11
CA LEU A 146 -11.04 15.16 3.58
C LEU A 146 -10.37 16.06 4.62
N ASN A 147 -9.11 16.39 4.36
CA ASN A 147 -8.27 17.25 5.21
C ASN A 147 -8.18 16.76 6.66
N GLY A 148 -8.14 15.44 6.86
CA GLY A 148 -8.04 14.81 8.18
C GLY A 148 -9.26 14.97 9.08
N TYR A 149 -10.40 15.42 8.54
CA TYR A 149 -11.60 15.72 9.35
C TYR A 149 -12.73 14.70 9.16
N GLN A 150 -13.24 14.57 7.94
CA GLN A 150 -14.38 13.71 7.62
C GLN A 150 -14.00 12.63 6.62
N MET A 151 -14.66 11.48 6.69
CA MET A 151 -14.45 10.37 5.75
C MET A 151 -15.48 10.42 4.64
N HIS A 152 -15.02 10.31 3.40
CA HIS A 152 -15.88 10.33 2.21
C HIS A 152 -15.72 9.05 1.39
N ARG A 153 -16.85 8.44 1.05
CA ARG A 153 -16.89 7.21 0.25
C ARG A 153 -16.66 7.52 -1.24
N LYS A 154 -15.65 6.88 -1.83
CA LYS A 154 -15.29 6.98 -3.24
C LYS A 154 -15.52 5.64 -3.91
N LYS A 155 -16.43 5.60 -4.87
CA LYS A 155 -16.76 4.38 -5.62
C LYS A 155 -15.94 4.32 -6.90
N TRP A 156 -15.27 3.20 -7.15
CA TRP A 156 -14.61 2.96 -8.42
C TRP A 156 -15.59 3.02 -9.59
N ARG A 157 -15.16 3.60 -10.71
CA ARG A 157 -15.96 3.71 -11.92
C ARG A 157 -15.15 3.25 -13.13
N SER A 158 -15.60 2.17 -13.76
CA SER A 158 -15.04 1.63 -15.01
C SER A 158 -15.06 2.61 -16.19
N LYS A 159 -16.02 3.54 -16.20
CA LYS A 159 -16.13 4.57 -17.25
C LYS A 159 -15.04 5.65 -17.16
N PHE A 160 -14.32 5.73 -16.05
CA PHE A 160 -13.22 6.68 -15.87
C PHE A 160 -11.89 5.98 -16.17
N LEU A 161 -10.95 6.76 -16.69
CA LEU A 161 -9.56 6.32 -16.80
C LEU A 161 -8.96 6.07 -15.40
N ILE A 162 -7.80 5.41 -15.33
CA ILE A 162 -7.13 5.03 -14.08
C ILE A 162 -6.99 6.24 -13.15
N GLN A 163 -6.44 7.33 -13.67
CA GLN A 163 -6.20 8.58 -12.95
C GLN A 163 -7.49 9.24 -12.43
N GLY A 164 -8.65 9.00 -13.07
CA GLY A 164 -9.95 9.52 -12.62
C GLY A 164 -10.50 8.82 -11.37
N ASN A 165 -9.88 7.71 -10.96
CA ASN A 165 -10.23 6.97 -9.75
C ASN A 165 -9.25 7.21 -8.58
N PHE A 166 -8.22 8.05 -8.78
CA PHE A 166 -7.33 8.48 -7.71
C PHE A 166 -7.94 9.65 -6.92
N HIS A 167 -7.73 9.60 -5.61
CA HIS A 167 -8.23 10.60 -4.67
C HIS A 167 -7.14 10.98 -3.67
N PRO A 168 -7.15 12.22 -3.13
CA PRO A 168 -6.23 12.59 -2.07
C PRO A 168 -6.57 11.79 -0.80
N VAL A 169 -5.54 11.28 -0.14
CA VAL A 169 -5.54 10.83 1.26
C VAL A 169 -4.59 11.76 2.01
N THR A 170 -5.07 12.41 3.06
CA THR A 170 -4.22 13.33 3.86
C THR A 170 -3.85 12.75 5.21
N SER A 171 -4.66 11.82 5.73
CA SER A 171 -4.35 11.12 6.98
C SER A 171 -4.82 9.67 7.02
N MET A 172 -5.91 9.31 6.33
CA MET A 172 -6.48 7.97 6.44
C MET A 172 -7.30 7.58 5.21
N ALA A 173 -7.12 6.33 4.79
CA ALA A 173 -8.04 5.62 3.91
C ALA A 173 -8.44 4.29 4.52
N PHE A 174 -9.65 3.80 4.28
CA PHE A 174 -10.05 2.47 4.71
C PHE A 174 -11.04 1.82 3.76
N MET A 175 -11.12 0.50 3.84
CA MET A 175 -12.14 -0.31 3.23
C MET A 175 -12.71 -1.31 4.24
N GLU A 176 -13.98 -1.65 4.08
CA GLU A 176 -14.71 -2.52 5.00
C GLU A 176 -15.60 -3.48 4.21
N ASP A 177 -15.67 -4.73 4.66
CA ASP A 177 -16.51 -5.76 4.08
C ASP A 177 -17.89 -5.86 4.76
N ASP A 178 -18.78 -6.68 4.20
CA ASP A 178 -20.13 -6.89 4.77
C ASP A 178 -20.09 -7.60 6.14
N LYS A 179 -18.96 -8.22 6.51
CA LYS A 179 -18.74 -8.87 7.81
C LYS A 179 -18.15 -7.91 8.85
N LYS A 180 -17.99 -6.63 8.51
CA LYS A 180 -17.37 -5.58 9.34
C LYS A 180 -15.89 -5.78 9.63
N ASN A 181 -15.18 -6.58 8.83
CA ASN A 181 -13.72 -6.55 8.82
C ASN A 181 -13.29 -5.26 8.11
N ARG A 182 -12.37 -4.52 8.73
CA ARG A 182 -11.90 -3.24 8.19
C ARG A 182 -10.39 -3.25 8.08
N MET A 183 -9.91 -2.90 6.90
CA MET A 183 -8.52 -2.57 6.66
C MET A 183 -8.39 -1.04 6.59
N SER A 184 -7.56 -0.46 7.46
CA SER A 184 -7.32 0.98 7.52
C SER A 184 -5.84 1.26 7.27
N LEU A 185 -5.57 2.21 6.38
CA LEU A 185 -4.25 2.75 6.08
C LEU A 185 -4.19 4.18 6.64
N LEU A 186 -3.29 4.39 7.60
CA LEU A 186 -2.98 5.72 8.12
C LEU A 186 -1.72 6.23 7.42
N THR A 187 -1.70 7.49 7.02
CA THR A 187 -0.56 8.12 6.36
C THR A 187 -0.03 9.27 7.21
N ALA A 188 1.29 9.38 7.34
CA ALA A 188 1.92 10.49 8.05
C ALA A 188 2.05 11.74 7.16
N GLN A 189 1.80 11.60 5.86
CA GLN A 189 1.91 12.63 4.83
C GLN A 189 0.83 12.41 3.76
N PRO A 190 0.43 13.47 3.03
CA PRO A 190 -0.61 13.35 2.01
C PRO A 190 -0.12 12.63 0.76
N HIS A 191 -0.98 11.79 0.18
CA HIS A 191 -0.71 10.99 -1.02
C HIS A 191 -1.93 10.90 -1.94
N GLY A 192 -1.75 10.32 -3.12
CA GLY A 192 -2.85 9.82 -3.95
C GLY A 192 -3.15 8.35 -3.62
N VAL A 193 -4.43 7.99 -3.58
CA VAL A 193 -4.88 6.61 -3.32
C VAL A 193 -6.04 6.23 -4.24
N ALA A 194 -6.15 4.94 -4.57
CA ALA A 194 -7.26 4.43 -5.38
C ALA A 194 -7.53 2.95 -5.10
N SER A 195 -8.78 2.53 -5.20
CA SER A 195 -9.13 1.10 -5.28
C SER A 195 -9.49 0.75 -6.73
N LEU A 196 -8.54 0.20 -7.49
CA LEU A 196 -8.67 -0.01 -8.95
C LEU A 196 -9.18 -1.39 -9.36
N ARG A 197 -9.05 -2.39 -8.49
CA ARG A 197 -9.66 -3.73 -8.62
C ARG A 197 -10.79 -3.85 -7.61
N PRO A 198 -11.72 -4.83 -7.71
CA PRO A 198 -13.01 -4.84 -7.03
C PRO A 198 -12.99 -4.71 -5.48
N GLY A 199 -12.63 -3.54 -4.95
CA GLY A 199 -12.50 -3.26 -3.54
C GLY A 199 -11.60 -4.25 -2.80
N ARG A 200 -10.53 -4.78 -3.40
CA ARG A 200 -9.59 -5.72 -2.73
C ARG A 200 -8.15 -5.20 -2.66
N GLN A 201 -7.96 -3.95 -3.05
CA GLN A 201 -6.67 -3.32 -2.97
C GLN A 201 -6.81 -1.83 -2.66
N ILE A 202 -5.82 -1.31 -1.93
CA ILE A 202 -5.58 0.11 -1.68
C ILE A 202 -4.23 0.46 -2.30
#